data_AF-A0A0F4VJN1-F1
#
_entry.id   AF-A0A0F4VJN1-F1
#
_cell.length_a   1.000
_cell.length_b   1.000
_cell.length_c   1.000
_cell.angle_alpha   90.00
_cell.angle_beta   90.00
_cell.angle_gamma   90.00
#
_symmetry.space_group_name_H-M   'P 1'
#
loop_
_entity.id
_entity.type
_entity.pdbx_description
1 polymer ?
#
loop_
_entity_poly.entity_id
_entity_poly.type
_entity_poly.pdbx_seq_one_letter_code
_entity_poly.pdbx_strand_id
1 'polypeptide(L)'
;MEQQFIVDANILITPSNFYYPVDRVPQYWSWLLSLVENDQVKMPVEVFEEISVKPYAETLLGKWIKNQGGKFKNKISLSQEEYAGNVDCVLKAYASVLQDHPDTLNTTEAMKLGADPQIIASAYGKERRTVVSNETYNNNTRPRSAHNVKIPYVCKNLQIRCIDIFEFCEQLNFHTQPDS
;
A
#
# COMPACT_ATOMS: atom_id res chain seq x y z
N MET A 1 18.09 4.14 -11.05
CA MET A 1 16.76 3.54 -10.78
C MET A 1 15.85 4.67 -10.35
N GLU A 2 14.68 4.75 -10.96
CA GLU A 2 13.67 5.78 -10.67
C GLU A 2 12.98 5.50 -9.33
N GLN A 3 12.21 6.48 -8.85
CA GLN A 3 11.42 6.38 -7.61
C GLN A 3 10.34 5.30 -7.75
N GLN A 4 10.16 4.47 -6.72
CA GLN A 4 9.11 3.47 -6.62
C GLN A 4 8.13 3.82 -5.49
N PHE A 5 6.85 3.58 -5.74
CA PHE A 5 5.75 3.77 -4.81
C PHE A 5 5.20 2.41 -4.43
N ILE A 6 5.29 2.07 -3.14
CA ILE A 6 4.73 0.84 -2.57
C ILE A 6 3.33 1.18 -2.07
N VAL A 7 2.33 0.78 -2.84
CA VAL A 7 0.96 1.20 -2.59
C VAL A 7 0.22 0.17 -1.74
N ASP A 8 -0.54 0.67 -0.78
CA ASP A 8 -1.58 -0.06 -0.08
C ASP A 8 -2.76 -0.36 -1.04
N ALA A 9 -3.50 -1.44 -0.78
CA ALA A 9 -4.76 -1.75 -1.45
C ALA A 9 -5.73 -0.56 -1.44
N ASN A 10 -5.71 0.25 -0.37
CA ASN A 10 -6.58 1.43 -0.26
C ASN A 10 -6.35 2.49 -1.36
N ILE A 11 -5.19 2.47 -2.03
CA ILE A 11 -4.85 3.37 -3.16
C ILE A 11 -5.56 2.95 -4.45
N LEU A 12 -6.08 1.73 -4.52
CA LEU A 12 -6.93 1.26 -5.60
C LEU A 12 -8.40 1.23 -5.16
N ILE A 13 -8.69 0.79 -3.94
CA ILE A 13 -10.06 0.66 -3.43
C ILE A 13 -10.74 2.03 -3.29
N THR A 14 -10.07 3.01 -2.66
CA THR A 14 -10.68 4.31 -2.35
C THR A 14 -11.06 5.08 -3.62
N PRO A 15 -10.19 5.21 -4.63
CA PRO A 15 -10.59 5.84 -5.89
C PRO A 15 -11.76 5.13 -6.56
N SER A 16 -11.71 3.79 -6.64
CA SER A 16 -12.76 3.00 -7.27
C SER A 16 -14.14 3.24 -6.66
N ASN A 17 -14.19 3.38 -5.32
CA ASN A 17 -15.45 3.52 -4.60
C ASN A 17 -15.98 4.96 -4.52
N PHE A 18 -15.10 5.98 -4.55
CA PHE A 18 -15.52 7.34 -4.16
C PHE A 18 -15.33 8.40 -5.23
N TYR A 19 -14.15 8.52 -5.85
CA TYR A 19 -13.83 9.69 -6.68
C TYR A 19 -13.40 9.35 -8.11
N TYR A 20 -12.78 8.20 -8.35
CA TYR A 20 -12.43 7.70 -9.69
C TYR A 20 -12.99 6.30 -9.95
N PRO A 21 -14.33 6.11 -10.00
CA PRO A 21 -14.90 4.81 -10.35
C PRO A 21 -14.36 4.31 -11.69
N VAL A 22 -14.06 3.02 -11.77
CA VAL A 22 -13.40 2.39 -12.93
C VAL A 22 -14.13 2.68 -14.24
N ASP A 23 -15.45 2.63 -14.21
CA ASP A 23 -16.35 2.81 -15.34
C ASP A 23 -16.70 4.29 -15.62
N ARG A 24 -16.22 5.22 -14.80
CA ARG A 24 -16.52 6.66 -14.92
C ARG A 24 -15.29 7.52 -15.21
N VAL A 25 -14.14 7.17 -14.65
CA VAL A 25 -12.90 7.97 -14.78
C VAL A 25 -11.76 7.08 -15.28
N PRO A 26 -11.83 6.59 -16.53
CA PRO A 26 -10.84 5.65 -17.07
C PRO A 26 -9.43 6.24 -17.13
N GLN A 27 -9.28 7.57 -17.16
CA GLN A 27 -7.99 8.26 -17.22
C GLN A 27 -7.11 7.94 -16.00
N TYR A 28 -7.70 7.86 -14.80
CA TYR A 28 -6.95 7.47 -13.59
C TYR A 28 -6.39 6.05 -13.71
N TRP A 29 -7.21 5.12 -14.20
CA TRP A 29 -6.84 3.71 -14.33
C TRP A 29 -5.79 3.48 -15.41
N SER A 30 -5.93 4.16 -16.56
CA SER A 30 -4.91 4.14 -17.62
C SER A 30 -3.58 4.75 -17.15
N TRP A 31 -3.63 5.84 -16.40
CA TRP A 31 -2.45 6.43 -15.78
C TRP A 31 -1.79 5.46 -14.79
N LEU A 32 -2.55 4.85 -13.89
CA LEU A 32 -2.04 3.87 -12.93
C LEU A 32 -1.40 2.67 -13.64
N LEU A 33 -2.02 2.16 -14.71
CA LEU A 33 -1.44 1.09 -15.53
C LEU A 33 -0.08 1.50 -16.10
N SER A 34 0.05 2.71 -16.64
CA SER A 34 1.33 3.19 -17.17
C SER A 34 2.43 3.23 -16.11
N LEU A 35 2.11 3.63 -14.88
CA LEU A 35 3.07 3.62 -13.76
C LEU A 35 3.52 2.22 -13.39
N VAL A 36 2.59 1.25 -13.42
CA VAL A 36 2.90 -0.17 -13.17
C VAL A 36 3.76 -0.75 -14.29
N GLU A 37 3.48 -0.41 -15.55
CA GLU A 37 4.29 -0.85 -16.69
C GLU A 37 5.72 -0.31 -16.63
N ASN A 38 5.89 0.92 -16.15
CA ASN A 38 7.16 1.60 -15.93
C ASN A 38 7.87 1.22 -14.61
N ASP A 39 7.36 0.20 -13.89
CA ASP A 39 7.93 -0.27 -12.61
C ASP A 39 7.99 0.80 -11.49
N GLN A 40 7.19 1.88 -11.61
CA GLN A 40 7.09 2.98 -10.64
C GLN A 40 6.09 2.67 -9.52
N VAL A 41 5.04 1.90 -9.79
CA VAL A 41 4.06 1.46 -8.78
C VAL A 41 4.17 -0.03 -8.53
N LYS A 42 4.28 -0.40 -7.26
CA LYS A 42 4.44 -1.77 -6.79
C LYS A 42 3.61 -2.01 -5.54
N MET A 43 3.29 -3.26 -5.25
CA MET A 43 2.69 -3.69 -3.99
C MET A 43 3.17 -5.10 -3.63
N PRO A 44 3.28 -5.46 -2.34
CA PRO A 44 3.52 -6.85 -1.94
C PRO A 44 2.46 -7.79 -2.53
N VAL A 45 2.83 -9.04 -2.79
CA VAL A 45 1.90 -10.03 -3.38
C VAL A 45 0.66 -10.24 -2.51
N GLU A 46 0.80 -10.21 -1.18
CA GLU A 46 -0.32 -10.39 -0.25
C GLU A 46 -1.35 -9.26 -0.41
N VAL A 47 -0.89 -8.02 -0.55
CA VAL A 47 -1.76 -6.85 -0.76
C VAL A 47 -2.49 -6.94 -2.09
N PHE A 48 -1.82 -7.41 -3.14
CA PHE A 48 -2.48 -7.63 -4.43
C PHE A 48 -3.54 -8.74 -4.35
N GLU A 49 -3.26 -9.80 -3.59
CA GLU A 49 -4.19 -10.91 -3.42
C GLU A 49 -5.45 -10.48 -2.67
N GLU A 50 -5.34 -9.63 -1.64
CA GLU A 50 -6.49 -9.08 -0.91
C GLU A 50 -7.54 -8.45 -1.84
N ILE A 51 -7.11 -7.72 -2.88
CA ILE A 51 -8.02 -7.04 -3.83
C ILE A 51 -8.38 -7.87 -5.07
N SER A 52 -7.70 -9.01 -5.27
CA SER A 52 -7.92 -9.89 -6.43
C SER A 52 -8.84 -11.06 -6.13
N VAL A 53 -9.05 -11.37 -4.85
CA VAL A 53 -9.91 -12.49 -4.39
C VAL A 53 -11.15 -11.97 -3.67
N LYS A 54 -11.95 -12.87 -3.09
CA LYS A 54 -13.12 -12.48 -2.29
C LYS A 54 -12.67 -11.69 -1.05
N PRO A 55 -13.40 -10.64 -0.63
CA PRO A 55 -14.71 -10.21 -1.13
C PRO A 55 -14.67 -9.29 -2.37
N TYR A 56 -13.50 -8.83 -2.79
CA TYR A 56 -13.37 -7.79 -3.83
C TYR A 56 -13.56 -8.31 -5.26
N ALA A 57 -13.39 -9.61 -5.52
CA ALA A 57 -13.47 -10.20 -6.86
C ALA A 57 -14.74 -9.83 -7.65
N GLU A 58 -15.88 -9.63 -6.98
CA GLU A 58 -17.16 -9.30 -7.63
C GLU A 58 -17.42 -7.79 -7.80
N THR A 59 -16.58 -6.95 -7.18
CA THR A 59 -16.64 -5.49 -7.29
C THR A 59 -16.19 -5.01 -8.67
N LEU A 60 -16.46 -3.74 -9.00
CA LEU A 60 -15.94 -3.12 -10.23
C LEU A 60 -14.41 -3.17 -10.28
N LEU A 61 -13.74 -2.91 -9.16
CA LEU A 61 -12.29 -3.03 -9.04
C LEU A 61 -11.81 -4.46 -9.30
N GLY A 62 -12.40 -5.46 -8.63
CA GLY A 62 -11.99 -6.85 -8.80
C GLY A 62 -12.13 -7.35 -10.24
N LYS A 63 -13.25 -6.98 -10.90
CA LYS A 63 -13.46 -7.27 -12.33
C LYS A 63 -12.45 -6.56 -13.21
N TRP A 64 -12.11 -5.31 -12.91
CA TRP A 64 -11.09 -4.56 -13.62
C TRP A 64 -9.71 -5.21 -13.49
N ILE A 65 -9.28 -5.57 -12.27
CA ILE A 65 -8.00 -6.26 -12.02
C ILE A 65 -7.95 -7.57 -12.83
N LYS A 66 -9.04 -8.36 -12.79
CA LYS A 66 -9.14 -9.60 -13.56
C LYS A 66 -8.97 -9.36 -15.06
N ASN A 67 -9.56 -8.28 -15.59
CA ASN A 67 -9.45 -7.93 -17.01
C ASN A 67 -8.03 -7.50 -17.43
N GLN A 68 -7.22 -6.94 -16.52
CA GLN A 68 -5.82 -6.61 -16.80
C GLN A 68 -4.93 -7.86 -16.97
N GLY A 69 -5.36 -8.99 -16.41
CA GLY A 69 -4.72 -10.30 -16.60
C GLY A 69 -3.35 -10.45 -15.92
N GLY A 70 -2.66 -11.56 -16.26
CA GLY A 70 -1.42 -11.96 -15.58
C GLY A 70 -0.24 -11.01 -15.76
N LYS A 71 -0.17 -10.27 -16.88
CA LYS A 71 0.90 -9.28 -17.12
C LYS A 71 0.86 -8.18 -16.07
N PHE A 72 -0.34 -7.68 -15.74
CA PHE A 72 -0.53 -6.66 -14.71
C PHE A 72 -0.13 -7.18 -13.33
N LYS A 73 -0.62 -8.38 -12.93
CA LYS A 73 -0.22 -9.03 -11.67
C LYS A 73 1.30 -9.10 -11.55
N ASN A 74 1.98 -9.64 -12.57
CA ASN A 74 3.43 -9.82 -12.54
C ASN A 74 4.20 -8.49 -12.46
N LYS A 75 3.62 -7.41 -13.00
CA LYS A 75 4.26 -6.09 -13.01
C LYS A 75 4.00 -5.30 -11.73
N ILE A 76 2.82 -5.39 -11.13
CA ILE A 76 2.53 -4.64 -9.90
C ILE A 76 3.04 -5.36 -8.65
N SER A 77 3.08 -6.70 -8.63
CA SER A 77 3.46 -7.45 -7.43
C SER A 77 4.98 -7.49 -7.22
N LEU A 78 5.39 -7.27 -5.98
CA LEU A 78 6.71 -7.62 -5.45
C LEU A 78 6.69 -9.05 -4.93
N SER A 79 7.78 -9.79 -5.15
CA SER A 79 7.90 -11.14 -4.62
C SER A 79 8.30 -11.11 -3.14
N GLN A 80 7.92 -12.14 -2.38
CA GLN A 80 8.20 -12.21 -0.94
C GLN A 80 9.70 -12.08 -0.62
N GLU A 81 10.56 -12.59 -1.50
CA GLU A 81 12.01 -12.52 -1.36
C GLU A 81 12.54 -11.08 -1.30
N GLU A 82 11.82 -10.11 -1.86
CA GLU A 82 12.24 -8.71 -1.87
C GLU A 82 12.13 -8.01 -0.51
N TYR A 83 11.24 -8.49 0.37
CA TYR A 83 10.93 -7.83 1.65
C TYR A 83 10.95 -8.75 2.86
N ALA A 84 10.93 -10.08 2.70
CA ALA A 84 10.87 -11.04 3.81
C ALA A 84 11.95 -10.78 4.88
N GLY A 85 13.18 -10.45 4.47
CA GLY A 85 14.28 -10.16 5.39
C GLY A 85 14.09 -8.92 6.28
N ASN A 86 13.12 -8.06 5.95
CA ASN A 86 12.84 -6.82 6.67
C ASN A 86 11.60 -6.92 7.58
N VAL A 87 10.77 -7.97 7.44
CA VAL A 87 9.48 -8.09 8.15
C VAL A 87 9.67 -8.08 9.67
N ASP A 88 10.67 -8.79 10.20
CA ASP A 88 10.95 -8.83 11.63
C ASP A 88 11.31 -7.45 12.21
N CYS A 89 12.03 -6.63 11.44
CA CYS A 89 12.34 -5.26 11.85
C CYS A 89 11.08 -4.41 11.94
N VAL A 90 10.16 -4.59 11.00
CA VAL A 90 8.86 -3.89 10.99
C VAL A 90 7.98 -4.34 12.14
N LEU A 91 7.89 -5.64 12.43
CA LEU A 91 7.12 -6.16 13.57
C LEU A 91 7.62 -5.61 14.91
N LYS A 92 8.95 -5.50 15.08
CA LYS A 92 9.54 -4.83 16.25
C LYS A 92 9.17 -3.34 16.30
N ALA A 93 9.13 -2.67 15.15
CA ALA A 93 8.70 -1.28 15.08
C ALA A 93 7.24 -1.11 15.50
N TYR A 94 6.33 -1.99 15.07
CA TYR A 94 4.95 -2.04 15.56
C TYR A 94 4.89 -2.20 17.08
N ALA A 95 5.66 -3.14 17.64
CA ALA A 95 5.70 -3.37 19.08
C ALA A 95 6.17 -2.13 19.86
N SER A 96 7.22 -1.46 19.36
CA SER A 96 7.82 -0.26 19.97
C SER A 96 6.92 0.98 19.99
N VAL A 97 5.85 1.02 19.19
CA VAL A 97 4.94 2.16 19.16
C VAL A 97 3.66 1.95 19.97
N LEU A 98 3.48 0.76 20.55
CA LEU A 98 2.37 0.45 21.44
C LEU A 98 2.50 1.17 22.78
N GLN A 99 1.40 1.25 23.51
CA GLN A 99 1.37 1.87 24.84
C GLN A 99 2.35 1.18 25.81
N ASP A 100 2.42 -0.16 25.78
CA ASP A 100 3.16 -0.96 26.77
C ASP A 100 4.58 -1.34 26.30
N HIS A 101 4.98 -0.97 25.08
CA HIS A 101 6.32 -1.21 24.51
C HIS A 101 6.80 -2.66 24.65
N PRO A 102 6.01 -3.68 24.28
CA PRO A 102 6.53 -5.04 24.30
C PRO A 102 7.71 -5.17 23.33
N ASP A 103 8.70 -6.01 23.68
CA ASP A 103 9.85 -6.25 22.81
C ASP A 103 9.46 -6.90 21.47
N THR A 104 8.39 -7.71 21.49
CA THR A 104 7.85 -8.40 20.33
C THR A 104 6.33 -8.49 20.38
N LEU A 105 5.71 -8.59 19.21
CA LEU A 105 4.31 -8.95 19.10
C LEU A 105 4.15 -10.46 19.24
N ASN A 106 3.09 -10.91 19.90
CA ASN A 106 2.75 -12.33 19.85
C ASN A 106 2.14 -12.70 18.49
N THR A 107 2.05 -14.00 18.20
CA THR A 107 1.54 -14.53 16.92
C THR A 107 0.16 -14.00 16.57
N THR A 108 -0.75 -13.90 17.54
CA THR A 108 -2.11 -13.41 17.31
C THR A 108 -2.14 -11.93 16.96
N GLU A 109 -1.32 -11.11 17.60
CA GLU A 109 -1.19 -9.69 17.28
C GLU A 109 -0.56 -9.47 15.90
N ALA A 110 0.50 -10.20 15.59
CA ALA A 110 1.17 -10.13 14.28
C ALA A 110 0.22 -10.56 13.15
N MET A 111 -0.58 -11.62 13.35
CA MET A 111 -1.58 -12.04 12.35
C MET A 111 -2.66 -10.98 12.08
N LYS A 112 -3.04 -10.19 13.09
CA LYS A 112 -4.06 -9.14 12.94
C LYS A 112 -3.56 -7.92 12.17
N LEU A 113 -2.26 -7.79 11.93
CA LEU A 113 -1.69 -6.75 11.08
C LEU A 113 -1.93 -7.00 9.58
N GLY A 114 -2.36 -8.20 9.20
CA GLY A 114 -2.58 -8.53 7.79
C GLY A 114 -1.30 -8.35 6.97
N ALA A 115 -1.43 -7.66 5.82
CA ALA A 115 -0.33 -7.39 4.90
C ALA A 115 0.43 -6.07 5.16
N ASP A 116 0.03 -5.28 6.15
CA ASP A 116 0.69 -3.99 6.45
C ASP A 116 2.20 -4.11 6.70
N PRO A 117 2.69 -5.13 7.44
CA PRO A 117 4.13 -5.28 7.65
C PRO A 117 4.91 -5.46 6.34
N GLN A 118 4.33 -6.15 5.36
CA GLN A 118 4.94 -6.40 4.06
C GLN A 118 5.04 -5.12 3.22
N ILE A 119 4.04 -4.23 3.31
CA ILE A 119 4.07 -2.90 2.65
C ILE A 119 5.27 -2.11 3.16
N ILE A 120 5.40 -2.01 4.48
CA ILE A 120 6.46 -1.24 5.12
C ILE A 120 7.83 -1.89 4.89
N ALA A 121 7.91 -3.22 5.02
CA ALA A 121 9.13 -3.99 4.80
C ALA A 121 9.68 -3.83 3.37
N SER A 122 8.79 -3.67 2.39
CA SER A 122 9.15 -3.42 1.00
C SER A 122 9.86 -2.08 0.79
N ALA A 123 9.64 -1.09 1.66
CA ALA A 123 10.31 0.20 1.60
C ALA A 123 11.47 0.36 2.61
N TYR A 124 11.59 -0.55 3.57
CA TYR A 124 12.58 -0.45 4.65
C TYR A 124 14.03 -0.52 4.12
N GLY A 125 14.83 0.50 4.47
CA GLY A 125 16.22 0.64 4.01
C GLY A 125 16.37 0.93 2.51
N LYS A 126 15.30 1.34 1.82
CA LYS A 126 15.30 1.63 0.38
C LYS A 126 15.01 3.11 0.14
N GLU A 127 16.06 3.91 -0.07
CA GLU A 127 15.95 5.38 -0.25
C GLU A 127 15.01 5.82 -1.38
N ARG A 128 14.83 4.98 -2.41
CA ARG A 128 13.98 5.25 -3.58
C ARG A 128 12.61 4.58 -3.52
N ARG A 129 12.16 4.14 -2.33
CA ARG A 129 10.82 3.61 -2.13
C ARG A 129 10.03 4.51 -1.19
N THR A 130 8.79 4.78 -1.55
CA THR A 130 7.83 5.56 -0.75
C THR A 130 6.58 4.73 -0.55
N VAL A 131 6.14 4.61 0.68
CA VAL A 131 4.86 3.97 1.00
C VAL A 131 3.73 4.94 0.66
N VAL A 132 2.66 4.43 0.08
CA VAL A 132 1.46 5.21 -0.22
C VAL A 132 0.28 4.54 0.47
N SER A 133 -0.35 5.24 1.41
CA SER A 133 -1.53 4.76 2.13
C SER A 133 -2.42 5.94 2.54
N ASN A 134 -3.73 5.77 2.42
CA ASN A 134 -4.73 6.76 2.85
C ASN A 134 -5.06 6.68 4.35
N GLU A 135 -4.39 5.83 5.11
CA GLU A 135 -4.56 5.80 6.55
C GLU A 135 -4.14 7.13 7.17
N THR A 136 -4.93 7.63 8.12
CA THR A 136 -4.56 8.80 8.90
C THR A 136 -4.15 8.37 10.30
N TYR A 137 -2.98 8.83 10.74
CA TYR A 137 -2.53 8.62 12.10
C TYR A 137 -2.88 9.82 12.98
N ASN A 138 -3.59 9.57 14.07
CA ASN A 138 -3.85 10.57 15.11
C ASN A 138 -2.86 10.38 16.27
N ASN A 139 -2.12 11.45 16.59
CA ASN A 139 -1.07 11.46 17.62
C ASN A 139 -1.58 11.63 19.06
N ASN A 140 -2.89 11.75 19.27
CA ASN A 140 -3.43 12.08 20.58
C ASN A 140 -3.26 10.98 21.63
N THR A 141 -3.13 9.72 21.22
CA THR A 141 -2.96 8.58 22.14
C THR A 141 -2.14 7.47 21.51
N ARG A 142 -1.26 6.83 22.30
CA ARG A 142 -0.56 5.61 21.86
C ARG A 142 -1.56 4.45 21.73
N PRO A 143 -1.50 3.67 20.64
CA PRO A 143 -2.38 2.52 20.45
C PRO A 143 -2.06 1.42 21.47
N ARG A 144 -3.10 0.77 21.98
CA ARG A 144 -2.98 -0.37 22.91
C ARG A 144 -2.83 -1.72 22.23
N SER A 145 -3.09 -1.79 20.93
CA SER A 145 -3.00 -3.04 20.17
C SER A 145 -2.42 -2.79 18.79
N ALA A 146 -1.62 -3.74 18.31
CA ALA A 146 -0.89 -3.66 17.05
C ALA A 146 -1.81 -3.35 15.85
N HIS A 147 -2.96 -4.00 15.74
CA HIS A 147 -3.91 -3.78 14.64
C HIS A 147 -4.56 -2.39 14.60
N ASN A 148 -4.40 -1.58 15.65
CA ASN A 148 -4.84 -0.18 15.67
C ASN A 148 -3.71 0.79 15.27
N VAL A 149 -2.48 0.29 15.15
CA VAL A 149 -1.33 1.06 14.68
C VAL A 149 -1.47 1.25 13.17
N LYS A 150 -1.39 2.50 12.73
CA LYS A 150 -1.52 2.89 11.32
C LYS A 150 -0.17 2.87 10.60
N ILE A 151 -0.16 2.50 9.33
CA ILE A 151 1.04 2.41 8.48
C ILE A 151 1.91 3.68 8.59
N PRO A 152 1.36 4.91 8.44
CA PRO A 152 2.18 6.12 8.51
C PRO A 152 2.89 6.31 9.84
N TYR A 153 2.33 5.79 10.94
CA TYR A 153 2.97 5.90 12.25
C TYR A 153 4.22 5.04 12.35
N VAL A 154 4.17 3.81 11.83
CA VAL A 154 5.31 2.90 11.79
C VAL A 154 6.35 3.38 10.78
N CYS A 155 5.92 3.85 9.60
CA CYS A 155 6.81 4.47 8.63
C CYS A 155 7.59 5.64 9.24
N LYS A 156 6.91 6.52 9.99
CA LYS A 156 7.56 7.63 10.69
C LYS A 156 8.61 7.15 11.70
N ASN A 157 8.29 6.12 12.50
CA ASN A 157 9.23 5.53 13.46
C ASN A 157 10.47 4.93 12.78
N LEU A 158 10.29 4.32 11.61
CA LEU A 158 11.35 3.72 10.80
C LEU A 158 12.02 4.68 9.81
N GLN A 159 11.66 5.97 9.83
CA GLN A 159 12.15 6.97 8.89
C GLN A 159 11.91 6.60 7.41
N ILE A 160 10.84 5.87 7.13
CA ILE A 160 10.37 5.54 5.79
C ILE A 160 9.45 6.67 5.32
N ARG A 161 9.67 7.17 4.10
CA ARG A 161 8.77 8.13 3.47
C ARG A 161 7.41 7.47 3.22
N CYS A 162 6.36 8.07 3.77
CA CYS A 162 4.97 7.67 3.59
C CYS A 162 4.16 8.89 3.19
N ILE A 163 3.34 8.77 2.15
CA ILE A 163 2.50 9.85 1.62
C ILE A 163 1.08 9.35 1.41
N ASP A 164 0.12 10.27 1.35
CA ASP A 164 -1.26 9.93 0.96
C ASP A 164 -1.45 9.90 -0.56
N ILE A 165 -2.67 9.57 -1.01
CA ILE A 165 -2.97 9.53 -2.45
C ILE A 165 -2.91 10.90 -3.13
N PHE A 166 -3.18 11.99 -2.42
CA PHE A 166 -3.15 13.34 -3.01
C PHE A 166 -1.71 13.75 -3.28
N GLU A 167 -0.82 13.58 -2.31
CA GLU A 167 0.62 13.78 -2.49
C GLU A 167 1.19 12.86 -3.57
N PHE A 168 0.69 11.62 -3.67
CA PHE A 168 1.08 10.67 -4.72
C PHE A 168 0.67 11.16 -6.12
N CYS A 169 -0.57 11.62 -6.28
CA CYS A 169 -1.06 12.19 -7.53
C CYS A 169 -0.29 13.46 -7.91
N GLU A 170 0.01 14.33 -6.95
CA GLU A 170 0.79 15.55 -7.16
C GLU A 170 2.22 15.24 -7.61
N GLN A 171 2.92 14.33 -6.93
CA GLN A 171 4.32 13.97 -7.25
C GLN A 171 4.47 13.35 -8.64
N LEU A 172 3.43 12.67 -9.12
CA LEU A 172 3.39 12.04 -10.43
C LEU A 172 2.64 12.88 -11.47
N ASN A 173 2.30 14.13 -11.11
CA ASN A 173 1.64 15.10 -11.97
C ASN A 173 0.38 14.53 -12.65
N PHE A 174 -0.45 13.79 -11.90
CA PHE A 174 -1.70 13.28 -12.41
C PHE A 174 -2.66 14.43 -12.71
N HIS A 175 -3.05 14.56 -13.97
CA HIS A 175 -4.09 15.48 -14.41
C HIS A 175 -4.91 14.84 -15.53
N THR A 176 -6.18 15.21 -15.63
CA THR A 176 -7.03 14.85 -16.76
C THR A 176 -7.19 16.06 -17.67
N GLN A 177 -7.25 15.82 -18.98
CA GLN A 177 -7.69 16.84 -19.93
C GLN A 177 -9.14 16.56 -20.29
N PRO A 178 -10.01 17.58 -20.39
CA PRO A 178 -11.33 17.40 -20.97
C PRO A 178 -11.16 16.91 -22.41
N ASP A 179 -11.89 15.86 -22.79
CA ASP A 179 -11.98 15.46 -24.18
C ASP A 179 -12.58 16.65 -24.97
N SER A 180 -11.88 17.07 -26.02
CA SER A 180 -12.25 18.21 -26.88
C SER A 180 -13.47 17.91 -27.73
#